data_AF-A0AAJ1ZD41-F1
#
_entry.id   AF-A0AAJ1ZD41-F1
#
_cell.length_a   1.000
_cell.length_b   1.000
_cell.length_c   1.000
_cell.angle_alpha   90.00
_cell.angle_beta   90.00
_cell.angle_gamma   90.00
#
_symmetry.space_group_name_H-M   'P 1'
#
loop_
_entity.id
_entity.type
_entity.pdbx_description
1 polymer ?
#
loop_
_entity_poly.entity_id
_entity_poly.type
_entity_poly.pdbx_seq_one_letter_code
_entity_poly.pdbx_strand_id
1 'polypeptide(L)'
;MKLSFASALAALLLSASAFQLVQAQETPDASEDYSYLARLHVPDTVVQCVAAFDRWVEDAPKYDKLIVPDRRVLSAKIDSRTPIFDAGNPIPVDQVIVMRAFAKARGKAQWTRVDSRCGVRDGHVVGVALTPNLKPKIVR
;
A
#
# COMPACT_ATOMS: atom_id res chain seq x y z
N MET A 1 -51.89 9.69 27.07
CA MET A 1 -50.61 8.97 26.86
C MET A 1 -49.95 9.54 25.61
N LYS A 2 -49.04 10.50 25.77
CA LYS A 2 -48.34 11.17 24.66
C LYS A 2 -46.86 11.27 25.01
N LEU A 3 -46.11 10.20 24.79
CA LEU A 3 -44.64 10.20 24.77
C LEU A 3 -44.21 8.86 24.20
N SER A 4 -43.76 8.82 22.94
CA SER A 4 -42.81 7.77 22.51
C SER A 4 -42.18 7.95 21.13
N PHE A 5 -42.60 8.93 20.32
CA PHE A 5 -41.97 9.14 19.01
C PHE A 5 -40.65 9.92 19.07
N ALA A 6 -40.47 10.79 20.07
CA ALA A 6 -39.27 11.62 20.21
C ALA A 6 -38.01 10.81 20.60
N SER A 7 -38.15 9.81 21.48
CA SER A 7 -37.01 8.99 21.93
C SER A 7 -36.48 8.05 20.85
N ALA A 8 -37.34 7.55 19.96
CA ALA A 8 -36.92 6.67 18.87
C ALA A 8 -36.10 7.44 17.81
N LEU A 9 -36.50 8.66 17.50
CA LEU A 9 -35.78 9.54 16.57
C LEU A 9 -34.43 10.00 17.13
N ALA A 10 -34.35 10.31 18.43
CA ALA A 10 -33.09 10.66 19.08
C ALA A 10 -32.07 9.51 19.08
N ALA A 11 -32.52 8.28 19.31
CA ALA A 11 -31.65 7.10 19.28
C ALA A 11 -31.09 6.81 17.88
N LEU A 12 -31.90 6.97 16.83
CA LEU A 12 -31.46 6.81 15.43
C LEU A 12 -30.43 7.86 14.99
N LEU A 13 -30.60 9.12 15.44
CA LEU A 13 -29.67 10.21 15.14
C LEU A 13 -28.31 10.05 15.86
N LEU A 14 -28.30 9.46 17.06
CA LEU A 14 -27.07 9.12 17.79
C LEU A 14 -26.30 7.96 17.14
N SER A 15 -26.99 6.98 16.56
CA SER A 15 -26.31 5.91 15.82
C SER A 15 -25.69 6.37 14.50
N ALA A 16 -26.29 7.34 13.80
CA ALA A 16 -25.77 7.83 12.53
C ALA A 16 -24.49 8.68 12.67
N SER A 17 -24.29 9.34 13.80
CA SER A 17 -23.13 10.21 14.06
C SER A 17 -21.86 9.43 14.43
N ALA A 18 -21.99 8.20 14.95
CA ALA A 18 -20.84 7.35 15.28
C ALA A 18 -20.13 6.75 14.05
N PHE A 19 -20.84 6.53 12.93
CA PHE A 19 -20.26 5.94 11.73
C PHE A 19 -19.43 6.92 10.89
N GLN A 20 -19.63 8.23 11.07
CA GLN A 20 -18.88 9.26 10.33
C GLN A 20 -17.44 9.42 10.86
N LEU A 21 -17.16 9.02 12.10
CA LEU A 21 -15.83 9.16 12.71
C LEU A 21 -14.86 8.01 12.36
N VAL A 22 -15.33 6.94 11.71
CA VAL A 22 -14.50 5.78 11.36
C VAL A 22 -13.81 5.93 9.99
N GLN A 23 -14.15 6.95 9.20
CA GLN A 23 -13.58 7.17 7.86
C GLN A 23 -12.47 8.23 7.81
N ALA A 24 -12.12 8.83 8.96
CA ALA A 24 -11.01 9.78 9.06
C ALA A 24 -9.80 9.16 9.79
N GLN A 25 -9.45 7.91 9.45
CA GLN A 25 -8.07 7.48 9.64
C GLN A 25 -7.25 8.26 8.62
N GLU A 26 -6.89 9.48 8.99
CA GLU A 26 -5.79 10.22 8.38
C GLU A 26 -4.57 9.32 8.54
N THR A 27 -4.34 8.48 7.53
CA THR A 27 -3.10 7.73 7.43
C THR A 27 -2.00 8.77 7.57
N PRO A 28 -1.13 8.66 8.59
CA PRO A 28 -0.01 9.58 8.75
C PRO A 28 0.65 9.75 7.40
N ASP A 29 0.88 11.00 6.99
CA ASP A 29 1.42 11.28 5.67
C ASP A 29 2.85 10.76 5.61
N ALA A 30 2.97 9.48 5.27
CA ALA A 30 4.24 8.80 5.05
C ALA A 30 5.04 9.50 3.95
N SER A 31 4.47 10.46 3.21
CA SER A 31 5.21 11.34 2.31
C SER A 31 6.24 12.23 3.03
N GLU A 32 6.07 12.61 4.30
CA GLU A 32 7.03 13.50 4.98
C GLU A 32 8.42 12.85 5.08
N ASP A 33 8.49 11.59 5.50
CA ASP A 33 9.74 10.82 5.60
C ASP A 33 10.42 10.64 4.23
N TYR A 34 9.64 10.69 3.16
CA TYR A 34 10.12 10.56 1.79
C TYR A 34 10.15 11.88 1.00
N SER A 35 9.92 13.03 1.64
CA SER A 35 9.90 14.35 1.00
C SER A 35 11.23 14.68 0.30
N TYR A 36 12.33 14.05 0.72
CA TYR A 36 13.62 14.16 0.05
C TYR A 36 13.62 13.58 -1.37
N LEU A 37 12.81 12.56 -1.66
CA LEU A 37 12.69 11.97 -2.99
C LEU A 37 12.06 12.97 -3.97
N ALA A 38 11.11 13.79 -3.52
CA ALA A 38 10.55 14.87 -4.34
C ALA A 38 11.63 15.90 -4.75
N ARG A 39 12.57 16.22 -3.85
CA ARG A 39 13.74 17.08 -4.19
C ARG A 39 14.66 16.45 -5.24
N LEU A 40 14.65 15.12 -5.36
CA LEU A 40 15.36 14.38 -6.39
C LEU A 40 14.55 14.19 -7.67
N HIS A 41 13.42 14.90 -7.82
CA HIS A 41 12.51 14.80 -8.96
C HIS A 41 11.92 13.40 -9.17
N VAL A 42 11.80 12.62 -8.10
CA VAL A 42 11.05 11.36 -8.14
C VAL A 42 9.57 11.68 -8.27
N PRO A 43 8.82 11.04 -9.20
CA PRO A 43 7.39 11.25 -9.33
C PRO A 43 6.62 10.89 -8.05
N ASP A 44 5.61 11.66 -7.69
CA ASP A 44 4.84 11.47 -6.45
C ASP A 44 4.25 10.06 -6.33
N THR A 45 3.79 9.48 -7.44
CA THR A 45 3.25 8.11 -7.45
C THR A 45 4.30 7.07 -7.07
N VAL A 46 5.58 7.30 -7.39
CA VAL A 46 6.71 6.46 -6.98
C VAL A 46 7.00 6.65 -5.49
N VAL A 47 6.93 7.88 -4.98
CA VAL A 47 7.07 8.18 -3.54
C VAL A 47 5.99 7.49 -2.73
N GLN A 48 4.72 7.60 -3.16
CA GLN A 48 3.59 6.91 -2.55
C GLN A 48 3.75 5.39 -2.58
N CYS A 49 4.34 4.84 -3.66
CA CYS A 49 4.62 3.42 -3.76
C CYS A 49 5.64 2.94 -2.71
N VAL A 50 6.71 3.70 -2.47
CA VAL A 50 7.68 3.41 -1.39
C VAL A 50 6.98 3.42 -0.03
N ALA A 51 6.21 4.48 0.25
CA ALA A 51 5.44 4.61 1.48
C ALA A 51 4.39 3.50 1.68
N ALA A 52 3.75 3.03 0.62
CA ALA A 52 2.79 1.93 0.68
C ALA A 52 3.47 0.61 1.07
N PHE A 53 4.68 0.37 0.57
CA PHE A 53 5.44 -0.84 0.93
C PHE A 53 5.97 -0.82 2.37
N ASP A 54 6.40 0.34 2.86
CA ASP A 54 6.89 0.48 4.23
C ASP A 54 5.78 0.12 5.24
N ARG A 55 4.56 0.61 5.01
CA ARG A 55 3.39 0.20 5.81
C ARG A 55 3.01 -1.27 5.62
N TRP A 56 2.97 -1.74 4.37
CA TRP A 56 2.57 -3.13 4.08
C TRP A 56 3.49 -4.17 4.73
N VAL A 57 4.80 -3.89 4.84
CA VAL A 57 5.75 -4.89 5.34
C VAL A 57 5.61 -5.15 6.85
N GLU A 58 5.03 -4.22 7.59
CA GLU A 58 4.74 -4.38 9.02
C GLU A 58 3.83 -5.60 9.27
N ASP A 59 2.77 -5.71 8.45
CA ASP A 59 1.74 -6.74 8.53
C ASP A 59 1.98 -7.93 7.59
N ALA A 60 3.03 -7.88 6.76
CA ALA A 60 3.31 -8.95 5.81
C ALA A 60 3.65 -10.28 6.53
N PRO A 61 3.01 -11.40 6.15
CA PRO A 61 3.21 -12.67 6.86
C PRO A 61 4.63 -13.23 6.69
N LYS A 62 5.26 -12.97 5.54
CA LYS A 62 6.51 -13.60 5.14
C LYS A 62 7.75 -12.73 5.38
N TYR A 63 7.60 -11.42 5.28
CA TYR A 63 8.70 -10.46 5.35
C TYR A 63 8.48 -9.52 6.52
N ASP A 64 9.56 -9.09 7.17
CA ASP A 64 9.51 -8.13 8.28
C ASP A 64 10.21 -6.80 7.96
N LYS A 65 10.98 -6.77 6.87
CA LYS A 65 11.63 -5.55 6.35
C LYS A 65 11.65 -5.57 4.84
N LEU A 66 11.49 -4.39 4.25
CA LEU A 66 11.71 -4.14 2.84
C LEU A 66 12.63 -2.92 2.70
N ILE A 67 13.58 -2.98 1.78
CA ILE A 67 14.42 -1.84 1.43
C ILE A 67 14.36 -1.67 -0.08
N VAL A 68 13.92 -0.49 -0.51
CA VAL A 68 14.10 -0.01 -1.88
C VAL A 68 15.25 1.00 -1.87
N PRO A 69 16.43 0.68 -2.42
CA PRO A 69 17.53 1.65 -2.47
C PRO A 69 17.16 2.87 -3.33
N ASP A 70 17.59 4.07 -2.95
CA ASP A 70 17.28 5.31 -3.69
C ASP A 70 17.58 5.22 -5.19
N ARG A 71 18.72 4.64 -5.58
CA ARG A 71 19.07 4.41 -7.00
C ARG A 71 18.03 3.60 -7.77
N ARG A 72 17.24 2.75 -7.08
CA ARG A 72 16.16 1.94 -7.66
C ARG A 72 14.84 2.69 -7.69
N VAL A 73 14.61 3.58 -6.73
CA VAL A 73 13.52 4.55 -6.75
C VAL A 73 13.68 5.50 -7.94
N LEU A 74 14.88 6.08 -8.10
CA LEU A 74 15.24 6.97 -9.21
C LEU A 74 15.15 6.29 -10.59
N SER A 75 15.31 4.97 -10.63
CA SER A 75 15.20 4.17 -11.85
C SER A 75 13.88 3.38 -11.91
N ALA A 76 12.85 3.80 -11.18
CA ALA A 76 11.57 3.09 -11.16
C ALA A 76 10.97 3.06 -12.57
N LYS A 77 10.45 1.89 -12.97
CA LYS A 77 9.71 1.75 -14.22
C LYS A 77 8.25 2.06 -13.95
N ILE A 78 7.68 3.00 -14.68
CA ILE A 78 6.25 3.30 -14.67
C ILE A 78 5.64 2.71 -15.95
N ASP A 79 4.72 1.76 -15.81
CA ASP A 79 4.08 1.05 -16.91
C ASP A 79 2.59 1.39 -16.96
N SER A 80 2.20 2.26 -17.89
CA SER A 80 0.82 2.69 -18.12
C SER A 80 0.07 1.86 -19.16
N ARG A 81 0.68 0.78 -19.68
CA ARG A 81 0.06 -0.10 -20.68
C ARG A 81 -0.62 -1.32 -20.06
N THR A 82 -0.46 -1.49 -18.77
CA THR A 82 -0.93 -2.66 -18.02
C THR A 82 -2.19 -2.27 -17.26
N PRO A 83 -3.40 -2.60 -17.76
CA PRO A 83 -4.66 -2.19 -17.12
C PRO A 83 -5.00 -3.02 -15.88
N ILE A 84 -4.26 -4.10 -15.62
CA ILE A 84 -4.54 -5.07 -14.54
C ILE A 84 -3.27 -5.30 -13.74
N PHE A 85 -3.32 -5.03 -12.43
CA PHE A 85 -2.15 -5.07 -11.55
C PHE A 85 -1.55 -6.48 -11.37
N ASP A 86 -2.42 -7.47 -11.11
CA ASP A 86 -2.07 -8.88 -10.94
C ASP A 86 -3.12 -9.76 -11.66
N ALA A 87 -2.67 -10.78 -12.38
CA ALA A 87 -3.56 -11.74 -13.02
C ALA A 87 -4.27 -12.67 -12.00
N GLY A 88 -3.67 -12.88 -10.83
CA GLY A 88 -4.26 -13.68 -9.74
C GLY A 88 -5.37 -12.96 -8.97
N ASN A 89 -5.38 -11.63 -9.01
CA ASN A 89 -6.43 -10.79 -8.44
C ASN A 89 -6.58 -9.53 -9.32
N PRO A 90 -7.52 -9.53 -10.29
CA PRO A 90 -7.61 -8.50 -11.30
C PRO A 90 -8.10 -7.19 -10.69
N ILE A 91 -7.17 -6.38 -10.20
CA ILE A 91 -7.39 -5.01 -9.74
C ILE A 91 -7.09 -4.09 -10.93
N PRO A 92 -8.09 -3.38 -11.49
CA PRO A 92 -7.84 -2.41 -12.55
C PRO A 92 -6.89 -1.30 -12.11
N VAL A 93 -6.00 -0.84 -12.96
CA VAL A 93 -5.03 0.22 -12.65
C VAL A 93 -4.71 1.03 -13.89
N ASP A 94 -4.35 2.29 -13.69
CA ASP A 94 -3.88 3.16 -14.76
C ASP A 94 -2.38 2.97 -15.01
N GLN A 95 -1.65 2.64 -13.94
CA GLN A 95 -0.20 2.48 -13.99
C GLN A 95 0.26 1.38 -13.04
N VAL A 96 1.32 0.69 -13.43
CA VAL A 96 2.07 -0.21 -12.56
C VAL A 96 3.48 0.33 -12.39
N ILE A 97 3.86 0.61 -11.15
CA ILE A 97 5.20 1.05 -10.78
C ILE A 97 6.00 -0.19 -10.39
N VAL A 98 7.17 -0.38 -10.98
CA VAL A 98 8.07 -1.49 -10.69
C VAL A 98 9.44 -0.96 -10.30
N MET A 99 9.94 -1.40 -9.14
CA MET A 99 11.28 -1.07 -8.66
C MET A 99 11.93 -2.33 -8.06
N ARG A 100 13.26 -2.40 -8.11
CA ARG A 100 13.99 -3.52 -7.47
C ARG A 100 14.17 -3.21 -6.00
N ALA A 101 13.91 -4.21 -5.17
CA ALA A 101 14.00 -4.12 -3.72
C ALA A 101 14.70 -5.34 -3.12
N PHE A 102 14.94 -5.25 -1.82
CA PHE A 102 15.39 -6.36 -1.00
C PHE A 102 14.39 -6.57 0.14
N ALA A 103 13.92 -7.80 0.30
CA ALA A 103 13.02 -8.17 1.38
C ALA A 103 13.74 -9.11 2.34
N LYS A 104 13.61 -8.86 3.64
CA LYS A 104 14.13 -9.73 4.70
C LYS A 104 13.03 -10.67 5.16
N ALA A 105 13.29 -11.97 5.11
CA ALA A 105 12.32 -12.94 5.56
C ALA A 105 12.17 -12.88 7.08
N ARG A 106 10.92 -12.93 7.56
CA ARG A 106 10.60 -12.82 8.99
C ARG A 106 11.36 -13.86 9.79
N GLY A 107 12.08 -13.41 10.83
CA GLY A 107 12.88 -14.28 11.69
C GLY A 107 14.15 -14.85 11.07
N LYS A 108 14.57 -14.41 9.87
CA LYS A 108 15.82 -14.85 9.22
C LYS A 108 16.75 -13.67 8.96
N ALA A 109 18.05 -13.90 8.97
CA ALA A 109 19.04 -12.88 8.58
C ALA A 109 19.13 -12.65 7.06
N GLN A 110 18.54 -13.54 6.25
CA GLN A 110 18.68 -13.55 4.81
C GLN A 110 17.83 -12.46 4.14
N TRP A 111 18.49 -11.64 3.33
CA TRP A 111 17.85 -10.74 2.38
C TRP A 111 17.68 -11.42 1.03
N THR A 112 16.51 -11.23 0.41
CA THR A 112 16.20 -11.76 -0.91
C THR A 112 15.89 -10.61 -1.85
N ARG A 113 16.46 -10.66 -3.06
CA ARG A 113 16.13 -9.73 -4.11
C ARG A 113 14.70 -9.99 -4.61
N VAL A 114 13.91 -8.94 -4.67
CA VAL A 114 12.54 -8.96 -5.19
C VAL A 114 12.31 -7.74 -6.08
N ASP A 115 11.28 -7.80 -6.91
CA ASP A 115 10.71 -6.65 -7.60
C ASP A 115 9.45 -6.24 -6.84
N SER A 116 9.44 -5.01 -6.34
CA SER A 116 8.26 -4.39 -5.75
C SER A 116 7.42 -3.77 -6.85
N ARG A 117 6.13 -4.12 -6.84
CA ARG A 117 5.13 -3.64 -7.79
C ARG A 117 4.03 -2.90 -7.03
N CYS A 118 3.69 -1.70 -7.47
CA CYS A 118 2.52 -0.96 -7.00
C CYS A 118 1.53 -0.76 -8.14
N GLY A 119 0.26 -1.01 -7.87
CA GLY A 119 -0.84 -0.65 -8.75
C GLY A 119 -1.33 0.74 -8.39
N VAL A 120 -1.42 1.63 -9.38
CA VAL A 120 -1.88 3.01 -9.20
C VAL A 120 -3.18 3.20 -9.97
N ARG A 121 -4.19 3.77 -9.32
CA ARG A 121 -5.43 4.21 -9.96
C ARG A 121 -5.79 5.61 -9.47
N ASP A 122 -6.19 6.48 -10.38
CA ASP A 122 -6.56 7.87 -10.10
C ASP A 122 -5.49 8.63 -9.30
N GLY A 123 -4.21 8.31 -9.56
CA GLY A 123 -3.07 8.91 -8.86
C GLY A 123 -2.77 8.32 -7.48
N HIS A 124 -3.51 7.30 -7.03
CA HIS A 124 -3.35 6.67 -5.71
C HIS A 124 -2.90 5.22 -5.81
N VAL A 125 -2.06 4.77 -4.88
CA VAL A 125 -1.67 3.36 -4.76
C VAL A 125 -2.84 2.54 -4.23
N VAL A 126 -3.36 1.61 -5.05
CA VAL A 126 -4.49 0.72 -4.72
C VAL A 126 -4.06 -0.70 -4.36
N GLY A 127 -2.79 -1.04 -4.54
CA GLY A 127 -2.27 -2.36 -4.20
C GLY A 127 -0.76 -2.47 -4.34
N VAL A 128 -0.17 -3.39 -3.58
CA VAL A 128 1.27 -3.68 -3.57
C VAL A 128 1.50 -5.19 -3.69
N ALA A 129 2.58 -5.58 -4.36
CA ALA A 129 2.97 -6.98 -4.51
C ALA A 129 4.49 -7.12 -4.70
N LEU A 130 5.06 -8.23 -4.23
CA LEU A 130 6.46 -8.58 -4.45
C LEU A 130 6.58 -9.74 -5.45
N THR A 131 7.46 -9.59 -6.43
CA THR A 131 7.80 -10.64 -7.39
C THR A 131 9.25 -11.11 -7.17
N PRO A 132 9.54 -12.42 -7.21
CA PRO A 132 8.58 -13.51 -7.27
C PRO A 132 7.75 -13.61 -5.98
N ASN A 133 6.46 -13.91 -6.13
CA ASN A 133 5.63 -14.47 -5.06
C ASN A 133 6.23 -15.84 -4.71
N LEU A 134 7.31 -15.91 -3.90
CA LEU A 134 7.93 -17.21 -3.65
C LEU A 134 6.96 -18.04 -2.82
N LYS A 135 6.36 -19.05 -3.46
CA LYS A 135 5.91 -20.26 -2.78
C LYS A 135 7.16 -20.91 -2.15
N PRO A 136 7.10 -21.42 -0.90
CA PRO A 136 8.22 -22.08 -0.29
C PRO A 136 8.68 -23.25 -1.17
N LYS A 137 9.98 -23.30 -1.49
CA LYS A 137 10.58 -24.44 -2.16
C LYS A 137 10.60 -25.59 -1.15
N ILE A 138 9.73 -26.59 -1.29
CA ILE A 138 9.86 -27.84 -0.55
C ILE A 138 11.10 -28.54 -1.10
N VAL A 139 12.16 -28.54 -0.31
CA VAL A 139 13.30 -29.45 -0.52
C VAL A 139 12.87 -30.75 0.13
N ARG A 140 12.55 -31.76 -0.68
CA ARG A 140 12.48 -33.15 -0.22
C ARG A 140 13.88 -33.74 -0.28
#